data_AF-A0A939WRU2-F1
#
_entry.id   AF-A0A939WRU2-F1
#
_cell.length_a   1.000
_cell.length_b   1.000
_cell.length_c   1.000
_cell.angle_alpha   90.00
_cell.angle_beta   90.00
_cell.angle_gamma   90.00
#
_symmetry.space_group_name_H-M   'P 1'
#
loop_
_entity.id
_entity.type
_entity.pdbx_description
1 polymer ?
#
loop_
_entity_poly.entity_id
_entity_poly.type
_entity_poly.pdbx_seq_one_letter_code
_entity_poly.pdbx_strand_id
1 'polypeptide(L)'
;MFKILKKLPFLLFVFIFACGGGSSDDNNETPDENIPNEDSDNNMQNDDSDSSDASVEETDKDGDDTVSDEDSKENDDETTDEDAAFEELQTGGIYIFSDFDAAGNAQSRRILGNGGFLGFSIFSLGEKYWAVSAIHESIPAFDWDNATGRLYIFDKNKRIESLYDAAFVLNHPEKTLNVGFGYTAAAPCDINGDGLEDLVVSSHLAAFGELYAAGEIVVFYGTSNGWNEETFSISRLSSKYIQKADSMSQSLACLDYDGDGFADIFAGGQNAGPELPGGGSQGMVAFFKGTPAGLSENESWVLLPEVEERAQYFGSGMIIDDLDGDSMPDLAVAGWGLRDEYHFGGGIYIYSGGTDWQKGATHKIFWADSSQFGSVIKTVEIGGRKYLAALAPNDNIYGTVSFFDPEENFEPILDLSFLLPSYLYNDDNKISDFDTIKISEDTDLIIAGGKNFGDGGQIFCATVKDGTLSEPEACKFQPELPEGGFGNTVFNNGNGEIVVGMPEYVRRF
;
A
#
# COMPACT_ATOMS: atom_id res chain seq x y z
N MET A 1 13.04 10.26 47.31
CA MET A 1 11.92 9.32 47.05
C MET A 1 11.85 9.10 45.54
N PHE A 2 12.84 8.36 45.03
CA PHE A 2 13.02 7.99 43.62
C PHE A 2 12.66 6.51 43.51
N LYS A 3 11.66 6.15 42.69
CA LYS A 3 11.45 4.81 42.12
C LYS A 3 10.76 5.00 40.76
N ILE A 4 11.51 4.84 39.67
CA ILE A 4 11.57 3.62 38.84
C ILE A 4 10.22 3.38 38.13
N LEU A 5 10.07 3.95 36.93
CA LEU A 5 9.23 3.37 35.89
C LEU A 5 10.14 2.43 35.08
N LYS A 6 9.81 1.15 35.13
CA LYS A 6 10.45 0.09 34.36
C LYS A 6 10.26 0.37 32.87
N LYS A 7 11.35 0.26 32.13
CA LYS A 7 11.40 0.04 30.69
C LYS A 7 10.38 -1.05 30.32
N LEU A 8 9.36 -0.71 29.52
CA LEU A 8 8.75 -1.68 28.62
C LEU A 8 9.64 -1.75 27.37
N PRO A 9 9.94 -2.93 26.81
CA PRO A 9 10.60 -3.00 25.53
C PRO A 9 9.64 -2.48 24.47
N PHE A 10 10.11 -1.53 23.66
CA PHE A 10 9.50 -1.15 22.39
C PHE A 10 9.43 -2.41 21.52
N LEU A 11 8.26 -3.04 21.43
CA LEU A 11 7.94 -3.88 20.28
C LEU A 11 7.43 -2.92 19.21
N LEU A 12 8.35 -2.47 18.35
CA LEU A 12 8.01 -1.87 17.07
C LEU A 12 7.45 -3.01 16.20
N PHE A 13 6.15 -3.26 16.28
CA PHE A 13 5.46 -4.08 15.28
C PHE A 13 5.41 -3.28 13.98
N VAL A 14 6.51 -3.28 13.24
CA VAL A 14 6.46 -3.08 11.79
C VAL A 14 5.75 -4.33 11.27
N PHE A 15 4.48 -4.21 10.91
CA PHE A 15 3.88 -5.20 10.03
C PHE A 15 4.64 -5.10 8.70
N ILE A 16 5.59 -6.00 8.53
CA ILE A 16 5.97 -6.52 7.22
C ILE A 16 4.64 -6.95 6.58
N PHE A 17 4.34 -6.43 5.40
CA PHE A 17 3.35 -7.04 4.51
C PHE A 17 3.85 -8.46 4.19
N ALA A 18 3.53 -9.40 5.08
CA ALA A 18 3.67 -10.81 4.83
C ALA A 18 2.31 -11.27 4.30
N CYS A 19 2.27 -11.54 3.00
CA CYS A 19 1.21 -12.30 2.40
C CYS A 19 1.16 -13.67 3.09
N GLY A 20 0.03 -14.02 3.72
CA GLY A 20 -0.12 -15.29 4.42
C GLY A 20 -1.57 -15.59 4.70
N GLY A 21 -2.26 -16.21 3.75
CA GLY A 21 -3.60 -16.75 3.95
C GLY A 21 -3.52 -18.05 4.75
N GLY A 22 -4.07 -18.05 5.96
CA GLY A 22 -4.32 -19.27 6.73
C GLY A 22 -5.77 -19.72 6.50
N SER A 23 -5.94 -20.93 5.96
CA SER A 23 -7.25 -21.60 5.86
C SER A 23 -7.76 -21.98 7.25
N SER A 24 -8.96 -21.55 7.60
CA SER A 24 -9.72 -22.07 8.75
C SER A 24 -10.62 -23.21 8.29
N ASP A 25 -10.33 -24.42 8.77
CA ASP A 25 -11.24 -25.57 8.71
C ASP A 25 -12.43 -25.34 9.66
N ASP A 26 -13.63 -25.19 9.10
CA ASP A 26 -14.87 -25.17 9.86
C ASP A 26 -15.48 -26.58 9.93
N ASN A 27 -15.39 -27.18 11.12
CA ASN A 27 -16.32 -28.23 11.56
C ASN A 27 -17.49 -27.55 12.28
N ASN A 28 -18.72 -27.68 11.75
CA ASN A 28 -19.85 -27.96 12.63
C ASN A 28 -21.04 -28.61 11.93
N GLU A 29 -21.59 -29.58 12.63
CA GLU A 29 -22.64 -30.52 12.26
C GLU A 29 -24.03 -29.88 12.13
N THR A 30 -24.97 -30.60 11.50
CA THR A 30 -26.27 -31.11 12.05
C THR A 30 -27.22 -31.52 10.90
N PRO A 31 -28.38 -32.18 11.13
CA PRO A 31 -28.51 -33.64 11.21
C PRO A 31 -29.64 -34.21 10.29
N ASP A 32 -29.79 -35.54 10.28
CA ASP A 32 -31.05 -36.31 10.29
C ASP A 32 -31.14 -37.56 9.38
N GLU A 33 -31.39 -38.67 10.10
CA GLU A 33 -32.37 -39.75 9.85
C GLU A 33 -32.14 -40.90 8.84
N ASN A 34 -31.95 -42.08 9.46
CA ASN A 34 -32.72 -43.34 9.32
C ASN A 34 -32.29 -44.47 8.33
N ILE A 35 -31.68 -45.53 8.92
CA ILE A 35 -32.08 -46.98 8.93
C ILE A 35 -31.95 -47.83 7.63
N PRO A 36 -31.58 -49.16 7.64
CA PRO A 36 -30.72 -49.99 8.53
C PRO A 36 -29.83 -51.07 7.82
N ASN A 37 -29.03 -51.82 8.61
CA ASN A 37 -28.59 -53.25 8.55
C ASN A 37 -28.23 -53.92 7.19
N GLU A 38 -27.19 -54.75 7.04
CA GLU A 38 -26.84 -55.97 7.78
C GLU A 38 -25.51 -56.58 7.23
N ASP A 39 -24.90 -57.48 8.02
CA ASP A 39 -23.88 -58.52 7.69
C ASP A 39 -22.43 -58.07 7.36
N SER A 40 -21.34 -58.73 7.79
CA SER A 40 -21.09 -59.89 8.66
C SER A 40 -19.56 -60.06 8.81
N ASP A 41 -19.12 -60.41 10.02
CA ASP A 41 -18.02 -61.33 10.39
C ASP A 41 -16.60 -61.33 9.76
N ASN A 42 -15.66 -61.48 10.71
CA ASN A 42 -14.30 -62.08 10.69
C ASN A 42 -13.12 -61.16 10.37
N ASN A 43 -12.34 -60.68 11.37
CA ASN A 43 -11.47 -61.37 12.37
C ASN A 43 -10.07 -61.71 11.82
N MET A 44 -9.07 -60.93 12.22
CA MET A 44 -7.90 -61.34 13.04
C MET A 44 -6.95 -60.13 13.21
N GLN A 45 -6.83 -59.46 14.36
CA GLN A 45 -6.09 -59.84 15.60
C GLN A 45 -4.60 -60.12 15.33
N ASN A 46 -3.61 -59.48 15.95
CA ASN A 46 -3.37 -59.21 17.39
C ASN A 46 -2.33 -58.07 17.49
N ASP A 47 -2.47 -57.05 18.34
CA ASP A 47 -2.50 -56.97 19.83
C ASP A 47 -1.12 -56.68 20.44
N ASP A 48 -1.22 -56.02 21.61
CA ASP A 48 -0.21 -55.62 22.60
C ASP A 48 0.30 -54.16 22.46
N SER A 49 0.12 -53.24 23.42
CA SER A 49 -0.53 -53.24 24.74
C SER A 49 -0.56 -51.75 25.19
N ASP A 50 -1.72 -51.16 25.50
CA ASP A 50 -2.22 -50.84 26.86
C ASP A 50 -1.14 -50.34 27.85
N SER A 51 -1.28 -49.25 28.60
CA SER A 51 -2.51 -48.66 29.16
C SER A 51 -2.22 -47.32 29.89
N SER A 52 -3.26 -46.48 29.92
CA SER A 52 -3.78 -45.57 30.99
C SER A 52 -2.81 -44.72 31.83
N ASP A 53 -2.90 -43.39 31.87
CA ASP A 53 -3.99 -42.47 32.25
C ASP A 53 -4.03 -42.10 33.74
N ALA A 54 -4.33 -40.81 33.96
CA ALA A 54 -4.86 -40.11 35.12
C ALA A 54 -3.93 -39.71 36.30
N SER A 55 -3.52 -38.43 36.23
CA SER A 55 -3.74 -37.33 37.19
C SER A 55 -3.62 -37.56 38.71
N VAL A 56 -2.95 -36.62 39.41
CA VAL A 56 -3.49 -35.78 40.51
C VAL A 56 -2.45 -34.73 40.93
N GLU A 57 -2.98 -33.58 41.37
CA GLU A 57 -2.40 -32.27 41.69
C GLU A 57 -1.45 -32.13 42.89
N GLU A 58 -0.69 -31.03 42.83
CA GLU A 58 -0.17 -30.11 43.88
C GLU A 58 0.75 -30.60 45.02
N THR A 59 1.94 -29.99 45.15
CA THR A 59 2.21 -28.91 46.14
C THR A 59 3.69 -28.46 46.15
N ASP A 60 3.87 -27.13 46.24
CA ASP A 60 4.87 -26.33 46.96
C ASP A 60 6.40 -26.56 46.85
N LYS A 61 7.04 -25.54 46.25
CA LYS A 61 8.08 -24.62 46.78
C LYS A 61 9.39 -25.09 47.42
N ASP A 62 10.39 -24.26 47.08
CA ASP A 62 11.63 -23.87 47.78
C ASP A 62 12.88 -24.74 47.59
N GLY A 63 13.99 -24.06 47.23
CA GLY A 63 15.34 -24.62 47.40
C GLY A 63 16.39 -24.07 46.44
N ASP A 64 16.84 -22.84 46.70
CA ASP A 64 18.02 -22.19 46.15
C ASP A 64 19.34 -22.92 46.52
N ASP A 65 20.41 -22.49 45.83
CA ASP A 65 21.80 -22.38 46.27
C ASP A 65 22.91 -23.23 45.59
N THR A 66 23.67 -22.49 44.75
CA THR A 66 25.15 -22.35 44.74
C THR A 66 26.00 -23.49 44.15
N VAL A 67 26.69 -23.27 43.02
CA VAL A 67 27.94 -22.50 42.77
C VAL A 67 29.20 -23.24 43.26
N SER A 68 30.11 -23.54 42.32
CA SER A 68 31.53 -23.17 42.46
C SER A 68 32.28 -23.37 41.13
N ASP A 69 32.76 -22.23 40.61
CA ASP A 69 33.75 -22.07 39.55
C ASP A 69 35.17 -22.48 39.98
N GLU A 70 36.03 -22.80 39.01
CA GLU A 70 37.50 -22.70 39.12
C GLU A 70 38.08 -21.89 37.93
N ASP A 71 38.42 -20.62 38.22
CA ASP A 71 39.66 -19.84 37.95
C ASP A 71 40.61 -20.25 36.78
N SER A 72 40.87 -19.39 35.78
CA SER A 72 41.92 -18.32 35.67
C SER A 72 43.28 -18.84 35.09
N LYS A 73 44.10 -18.20 34.20
CA LYS A 73 44.31 -16.84 33.64
C LYS A 73 45.14 -16.86 32.31
N GLU A 74 44.88 -15.85 31.47
CA GLU A 74 45.75 -14.96 30.62
C GLU A 74 46.98 -15.45 29.81
N ASN A 75 47.04 -15.05 28.53
CA ASN A 75 48.09 -14.17 27.95
C ASN A 75 47.75 -13.64 26.53
N ASP A 76 47.81 -12.31 26.42
CA ASP A 76 48.38 -11.44 25.37
C ASP A 76 47.88 -11.44 23.90
N ASP A 77 47.11 -10.38 23.59
CA ASP A 77 47.37 -9.32 22.59
C ASP A 77 47.60 -9.70 21.11
N GLU A 78 46.50 -9.80 20.36
CA GLU A 78 46.43 -9.25 19.00
C GLU A 78 45.24 -8.27 18.95
N THR A 79 45.56 -6.98 19.07
CA THR A 79 44.67 -5.89 18.68
C THR A 79 44.48 -5.93 17.15
N THR A 80 43.50 -6.70 16.72
CA THR A 80 42.85 -6.50 15.43
C THR A 80 41.68 -5.55 15.66
N ASP A 81 41.58 -4.51 14.82
CA ASP A 81 40.48 -3.55 14.80
C ASP A 81 39.15 -4.28 14.52
N GLU A 82 38.55 -4.87 15.55
CA GLU A 82 37.14 -5.25 15.56
C GLU A 82 36.34 -4.09 16.13
N ASP A 83 35.22 -3.78 15.47
CA ASP A 83 34.16 -2.86 15.87
C ASP A 83 34.32 -1.38 15.51
N ALA A 84 34.54 -1.09 14.22
CA ALA A 84 33.72 -0.03 13.62
C ALA A 84 32.29 -0.59 13.53
N ALA A 85 31.47 -0.37 14.57
CA ALA A 85 30.06 -0.72 14.56
C ALA A 85 29.39 -0.06 13.34
N PHE A 86 29.11 -0.84 12.31
CA PHE A 86 28.31 -0.41 11.16
C PHE A 86 26.90 -0.15 11.67
N GLU A 87 26.47 1.12 11.73
CA GLU A 87 25.06 1.43 11.92
C GLU A 87 24.33 1.18 10.59
N GLU A 88 23.58 0.07 10.51
CA GLU A 88 22.56 -0.12 9.48
C GLU A 88 21.50 0.97 9.67
N LEU A 89 21.55 2.01 8.84
CA LEU A 89 20.60 3.11 8.89
C LEU A 89 19.48 2.87 7.89
N GLN A 90 18.27 2.70 8.41
CA GLN A 90 17.08 2.70 7.57
C GLN A 90 16.85 4.10 7.00
N THR A 91 17.21 4.26 5.73
CA THR A 91 17.11 5.53 5.01
C THR A 91 16.17 5.44 3.81
N GLY A 92 15.99 4.24 3.25
CA GLY A 92 15.33 4.05 1.97
C GLY A 92 15.96 4.86 0.84
N GLY A 93 15.32 4.87 -0.31
CA GLY A 93 15.80 5.56 -1.49
C GLY A 93 14.86 5.44 -2.68
N ILE A 94 15.25 6.13 -3.74
CA ILE A 94 14.63 5.99 -5.07
C ILE A 94 15.72 5.84 -6.13
N TYR A 95 15.42 5.06 -7.15
CA TYR A 95 16.11 5.12 -8.43
C TYR A 95 15.26 5.88 -9.43
N ILE A 96 15.88 6.79 -10.18
CA ILE A 96 15.24 7.47 -11.30
C ILE A 96 15.91 6.98 -12.57
N PHE A 97 15.11 6.37 -13.45
CA PHE A 97 15.51 5.92 -14.77
C PHE A 97 15.04 6.93 -15.82
N SER A 98 15.94 7.37 -16.70
CA SER A 98 15.69 8.40 -17.71
C SER A 98 16.37 8.08 -19.03
N ASP A 99 16.15 8.92 -20.04
CA ASP A 99 16.82 8.85 -21.34
C ASP A 99 16.65 7.49 -22.04
N PHE A 100 15.40 6.98 -22.02
CA PHE A 100 15.04 5.72 -22.64
C PHE A 100 15.33 5.73 -24.15
N ASP A 101 16.05 4.72 -24.63
CA ASP A 101 16.17 4.47 -26.06
C ASP A 101 15.06 3.55 -26.59
N ALA A 102 14.95 3.45 -27.91
CA ALA A 102 13.93 2.60 -28.56
C ALA A 102 14.09 1.09 -28.27
N ALA A 103 15.21 0.67 -27.67
CA ALA A 103 15.44 -0.69 -27.23
C ALA A 103 15.11 -0.90 -25.74
N GLY A 104 14.64 0.15 -25.04
CA GLY A 104 14.31 0.12 -23.62
C GLY A 104 15.51 0.20 -22.69
N ASN A 105 16.68 0.66 -23.15
CA ASN A 105 17.81 0.96 -22.25
C ASN A 105 17.59 2.34 -21.61
N ALA A 106 17.98 2.51 -20.35
CA ALA A 106 17.85 3.76 -19.61
C ALA A 106 19.12 4.08 -18.81
N GLN A 107 19.35 5.36 -18.52
CA GLN A 107 20.31 5.78 -17.51
C GLN A 107 19.65 5.77 -16.13
N SER A 108 20.41 5.48 -15.08
CA SER A 108 19.89 5.47 -13.71
C SER A 108 20.64 6.44 -12.82
N ARG A 109 19.94 7.01 -11.85
CA ARG A 109 20.51 7.75 -10.72
C ARG A 109 19.81 7.37 -9.43
N ARG A 110 20.57 7.32 -8.34
CA ARG A 110 20.07 6.93 -7.01
C ARG A 110 20.05 8.12 -6.07
N ILE A 111 18.95 8.29 -5.35
CA ILE A 111 18.81 9.26 -4.26
C ILE A 111 18.46 8.51 -2.99
N LEU A 112 19.25 8.73 -1.93
CA LEU A 112 19.05 8.11 -0.62
C LEU A 112 18.33 9.06 0.33
N GLY A 113 17.57 8.48 1.26
CA GLY A 113 16.90 9.24 2.31
C GLY A 113 17.83 9.69 3.43
N ASN A 114 17.28 10.56 4.28
CA ASN A 114 17.92 10.99 5.52
C ASN A 114 17.46 10.15 6.73
N GLY A 115 16.53 9.22 6.54
CA GLY A 115 15.95 8.37 7.56
C GLY A 115 14.54 7.90 7.14
N GLY A 116 14.00 6.90 7.83
CA GLY A 116 12.68 6.36 7.51
C GLY A 116 12.67 5.54 6.22
N PHE A 117 11.47 5.28 5.71
CA PHE A 117 11.23 4.46 4.52
C PHE A 117 11.09 5.34 3.27
N LEU A 118 12.13 6.11 2.89
CA LEU A 118 12.08 6.90 1.65
C LEU A 118 11.81 5.99 0.45
N GLY A 119 10.88 6.38 -0.41
CA GLY A 119 10.50 5.61 -1.59
C GLY A 119 9.42 4.57 -1.31
N PHE A 120 8.87 4.53 -0.10
CA PHE A 120 7.75 3.65 0.24
C PHE A 120 6.52 3.95 -0.63
N SER A 121 6.16 5.24 -0.75
CA SER A 121 5.08 5.72 -1.61
C SER A 121 5.61 6.79 -2.55
N ILE A 122 5.25 6.68 -3.84
CA ILE A 122 5.59 7.65 -4.89
C ILE A 122 4.34 7.87 -5.72
N PHE A 123 3.94 9.13 -5.91
CA PHE A 123 2.68 9.45 -6.58
C PHE A 123 2.70 10.84 -7.24
N SER A 124 1.78 11.03 -8.18
CA SER A 124 1.57 12.31 -8.87
C SER A 124 0.79 13.28 -7.99
N LEU A 125 1.14 14.57 -8.06
CA LEU A 125 0.42 15.68 -7.45
C LEU A 125 0.00 16.66 -8.56
N GLY A 126 -0.98 16.22 -9.34
CA GLY A 126 -1.46 16.96 -10.52
C GLY A 126 -0.43 17.05 -11.64
N GLU A 127 -0.53 18.09 -12.47
CA GLU A 127 0.33 18.26 -13.66
C GLU A 127 1.73 18.79 -13.33
N LYS A 128 1.91 19.45 -12.19
CA LYS A 128 3.13 20.21 -11.88
C LYS A 128 4.09 19.47 -10.96
N TYR A 129 3.55 18.67 -10.04
CA TYR A 129 4.34 18.08 -8.98
C TYR A 129 4.18 16.57 -8.94
N TRP A 130 5.16 15.92 -8.35
CA TRP A 130 5.09 14.56 -7.86
C TRP A 130 5.74 14.50 -6.49
N ALA A 131 5.47 13.46 -5.72
CA ALA A 131 6.02 13.35 -4.38
C ALA A 131 6.55 11.95 -4.09
N VAL A 132 7.50 11.92 -3.16
CA VAL A 132 7.99 10.70 -2.52
C VAL A 132 7.88 10.85 -1.02
N SER A 133 7.41 9.80 -0.38
CA SER A 133 7.30 9.73 1.07
C SER A 133 8.50 9.06 1.69
N ALA A 134 8.97 9.63 2.80
CA ALA A 134 9.81 8.96 3.79
C ALA A 134 8.96 8.74 5.04
N ILE A 135 8.14 7.69 5.01
CA ILE A 135 7.29 7.34 6.14
C ILE A 135 8.18 7.04 7.35
N HIS A 136 7.79 7.50 8.54
CA HIS A 136 8.55 7.39 9.78
C HIS A 136 9.93 8.08 9.77
N GLU A 137 10.24 8.98 8.81
CA GLU A 137 11.39 9.87 8.98
C GLU A 137 11.22 10.73 10.25
N SER A 138 12.29 10.82 11.04
CA SER A 138 12.37 11.59 12.27
C SER A 138 12.90 13.01 12.07
N ILE A 139 12.48 13.93 12.94
CA ILE A 139 12.86 15.35 12.88
C ILE A 139 13.30 15.84 14.27
N PRO A 140 14.61 16.06 14.52
CA PRO A 140 15.75 15.87 13.60
C PRO A 140 15.94 14.38 13.24
N ALA A 141 16.71 14.11 12.19
CA ALA A 141 17.01 12.73 11.79
C ALA A 141 17.53 11.91 12.97
N PHE A 142 17.13 10.65 13.02
CA PHE A 142 17.48 9.66 14.06
C PHE A 142 16.83 9.89 15.44
N ASP A 143 15.88 10.81 15.53
CA ASP A 143 15.02 10.97 16.70
C ASP A 143 13.75 10.13 16.56
N TRP A 144 13.86 8.82 16.78
CA TRP A 144 12.75 7.87 16.61
C TRP A 144 11.55 8.14 17.53
N ASP A 145 11.79 8.84 18.63
CA ASP A 145 10.75 9.36 19.52
C ASP A 145 10.05 10.60 18.94
N ASN A 146 10.43 11.06 17.75
CA ASN A 146 9.85 12.17 16.95
C ASN A 146 9.61 11.77 15.46
N ALA A 147 9.47 10.47 15.17
CA ALA A 147 9.21 9.94 13.83
C ALA A 147 7.76 10.13 13.41
N THR A 148 7.50 11.10 12.53
CA THR A 148 6.15 11.42 12.03
C THR A 148 5.94 10.98 10.58
N GLY A 149 7.01 10.97 9.79
CA GLY A 149 6.98 10.88 8.34
C GLY A 149 7.21 12.24 7.69
N ARG A 150 7.77 12.21 6.46
CA ARG A 150 8.04 13.42 5.67
C ARG A 150 7.65 13.19 4.22
N LEU A 151 7.07 14.22 3.61
CA LEU A 151 6.71 14.25 2.20
C LEU A 151 7.66 15.19 1.45
N TYR A 152 8.40 14.68 0.49
CA TYR A 152 9.25 15.46 -0.41
C TYR A 152 8.50 15.65 -1.73
N ILE A 153 8.29 16.91 -2.13
CA ILE A 153 7.54 17.27 -3.32
C ILE A 153 8.49 17.89 -4.36
N PHE A 154 8.48 17.35 -5.57
CA PHE A 154 9.35 17.73 -6.66
C PHE A 154 8.56 18.30 -7.83
N ASP A 155 9.10 19.34 -8.46
CA ASP A 155 8.58 19.88 -9.72
C ASP A 155 8.90 18.88 -10.84
N LYS A 156 7.88 18.45 -11.58
CA LYS A 156 8.05 17.49 -12.70
C LYS A 156 9.07 18.02 -13.71
N ASN A 157 9.11 19.33 -13.97
CA ASN A 157 9.96 19.94 -14.99
C ASN A 157 11.41 20.17 -14.54
N LYS A 158 11.76 19.79 -13.31
CA LYS A 158 13.13 19.93 -12.80
C LYS A 158 13.77 18.57 -12.68
N ARG A 159 15.00 18.48 -13.21
CA ARG A 159 15.87 17.34 -12.94
C ARG A 159 16.24 17.34 -11.46
N ILE A 160 15.99 16.21 -10.81
CA ILE A 160 16.29 15.99 -9.39
C ILE A 160 17.60 15.22 -9.28
N GLU A 161 18.57 15.78 -8.55
CA GLU A 161 19.87 15.16 -8.23
C GLU A 161 19.96 14.78 -6.74
N SER A 162 19.17 15.42 -5.88
CA SER A 162 19.11 15.13 -4.46
C SER A 162 17.78 15.56 -3.82
N LEU A 163 17.55 15.19 -2.56
CA LEU A 163 16.40 15.66 -1.78
C LEU A 163 16.36 17.19 -1.61
N TYR A 164 17.50 17.89 -1.76
CA TYR A 164 17.56 19.36 -1.67
C TYR A 164 16.90 20.06 -2.87
N ASP A 165 16.62 19.33 -3.95
CA ASP A 165 15.91 19.86 -5.11
C ASP A 165 14.38 19.85 -4.92
N ALA A 166 13.90 19.36 -3.78
CA ALA A 166 12.47 19.38 -3.44
C ALA A 166 11.95 20.82 -3.44
N ALA A 167 10.84 21.05 -4.14
CA ALA A 167 10.14 22.31 -4.15
C ALA A 167 9.49 22.57 -2.78
N PHE A 168 8.98 21.52 -2.14
CA PHE A 168 8.42 21.56 -0.80
C PHE A 168 8.86 20.33 -0.02
N VAL A 169 9.00 20.53 1.29
CA VAL A 169 9.21 19.45 2.26
C VAL A 169 8.22 19.68 3.37
N LEU A 170 7.27 18.76 3.53
CA LEU A 170 6.21 18.87 4.50
C LEU A 170 6.32 17.73 5.51
N ASN A 171 5.97 18.05 6.76
CA ASN A 171 5.90 17.11 7.87
C ASN A 171 4.52 17.18 8.51
N HIS A 172 4.22 16.22 9.38
CA HIS A 172 2.99 16.29 10.16
C HIS A 172 2.98 17.55 11.04
N PRO A 173 1.97 18.44 10.95
CA PRO A 173 2.00 19.74 11.63
C PRO A 173 1.96 19.61 13.15
N GLU A 174 1.29 18.57 13.67
CA GLU A 174 1.25 18.28 15.10
C GLU A 174 2.47 17.49 15.62
N LYS A 175 3.33 17.01 14.72
CA LYS A 175 4.53 16.22 15.04
C LYS A 175 4.23 14.99 15.93
N THR A 176 3.07 14.37 15.70
CA THR A 176 2.61 13.15 16.36
C THR A 176 3.36 11.93 15.85
N LEU A 177 3.74 11.03 16.77
CA LEU A 177 4.61 9.90 16.46
C LEU A 177 3.87 8.78 15.74
N ASN A 178 4.56 8.16 14.79
CA ASN A 178 4.15 6.95 14.09
C ASN A 178 2.77 7.06 13.43
N VAL A 179 2.42 8.26 12.96
CA VAL A 179 1.13 8.53 12.31
C VAL A 179 1.08 8.16 10.83
N GLY A 180 2.19 7.68 10.27
CA GLY A 180 2.24 7.24 8.87
C GLY A 180 2.00 8.39 7.88
N PHE A 181 2.47 9.60 8.22
CA PHE A 181 2.27 10.79 7.40
C PHE A 181 2.93 10.62 6.02
N GLY A 182 2.20 10.99 4.97
CA GLY A 182 2.66 10.92 3.60
C GLY A 182 2.47 9.56 2.94
N TYR A 183 1.65 8.66 3.50
CA TYR A 183 1.37 7.36 2.86
C TYR A 183 0.77 7.51 1.45
N THR A 184 -0.10 8.49 1.27
CA THR A 184 -0.64 8.93 -0.02
C THR A 184 -1.07 10.39 0.09
N ALA A 185 -1.43 11.01 -1.02
CA ALA A 185 -2.02 12.34 -1.09
C ALA A 185 -2.99 12.42 -2.28
N ALA A 186 -3.99 13.30 -2.18
CA ALA A 186 -4.81 13.64 -3.34
C ALA A 186 -4.05 14.59 -4.27
N ALA A 187 -4.48 14.66 -5.54
CA ALA A 187 -4.09 15.77 -6.41
C ALA A 187 -4.48 17.11 -5.74
N PRO A 188 -3.64 18.16 -5.85
CA PRO A 188 -3.97 19.46 -5.27
C PRO A 188 -5.27 20.04 -5.83
N CYS A 189 -6.04 20.72 -4.97
CA CYS A 189 -7.36 21.25 -5.28
C CYS A 189 -7.77 22.36 -4.31
N ASP A 190 -8.64 23.27 -4.72
CA ASP A 190 -9.04 24.44 -3.91
C ASP A 190 -10.24 24.10 -3.01
N ILE A 191 -9.97 23.67 -1.77
CA ILE A 191 -10.99 23.19 -0.82
C ILE A 191 -11.73 24.37 -0.17
N ASN A 192 -11.05 25.51 -0.05
CA ASN A 192 -11.58 26.69 0.62
C ASN A 192 -12.09 27.80 -0.33
N GLY A 193 -11.92 27.62 -1.64
CA GLY A 193 -12.40 28.52 -2.69
C GLY A 193 -11.64 29.84 -2.76
N ASP A 194 -10.37 29.88 -2.30
CA ASP A 194 -9.56 31.10 -2.29
C ASP A 194 -8.73 31.31 -3.57
N GLY A 195 -8.80 30.36 -4.50
CA GLY A 195 -8.09 30.35 -5.78
C GLY A 195 -6.67 29.80 -5.72
N LEU A 196 -6.24 29.25 -4.57
CA LEU A 196 -4.96 28.56 -4.40
C LEU A 196 -5.24 27.08 -4.14
N GLU A 197 -4.49 26.21 -4.81
CA GLU A 197 -4.64 24.77 -4.59
C GLU A 197 -4.13 24.39 -3.18
N ASP A 198 -4.94 23.64 -2.45
CA ASP A 198 -4.62 23.01 -1.17
C ASP A 198 -4.05 21.61 -1.40
N LEU A 199 -3.27 21.10 -0.44
CA LEU A 199 -2.70 19.77 -0.50
C LEU A 199 -3.26 18.89 0.62
N VAL A 200 -3.80 17.73 0.25
CA VAL A 200 -4.39 16.77 1.18
C VAL A 200 -3.50 15.55 1.30
N VAL A 201 -3.00 15.30 2.51
CA VAL A 201 -2.00 14.27 2.80
C VAL A 201 -2.53 13.29 3.85
N SER A 202 -2.28 12.01 3.61
CA SER A 202 -2.65 10.93 4.52
C SER A 202 -1.78 10.89 5.77
N SER A 203 -2.40 10.59 6.91
CA SER A 203 -1.78 10.16 8.16
C SER A 203 -2.50 8.89 8.64
N HIS A 204 -2.47 7.84 7.84
CA HIS A 204 -3.30 6.64 8.04
C HIS A 204 -3.07 5.88 9.36
N LEU A 205 -1.93 6.03 10.02
CA LEU A 205 -1.63 5.38 11.31
C LEU A 205 -1.92 6.29 12.51
N ALA A 206 -2.44 7.50 12.30
CA ALA A 206 -2.78 8.41 13.39
C ALA A 206 -3.77 7.77 14.37
N ALA A 207 -3.53 7.96 15.67
CA ALA A 207 -4.38 7.45 16.73
C ALA A 207 -5.50 8.44 17.09
N PHE A 208 -6.63 7.92 17.53
CA PHE A 208 -7.72 8.71 18.09
C PHE A 208 -8.18 8.13 19.42
N GLY A 209 -7.87 8.83 20.52
CA GLY A 209 -8.03 8.26 21.86
C GLY A 209 -7.16 7.02 22.03
N GLU A 210 -7.79 5.89 22.39
CA GLU A 210 -7.11 4.59 22.58
C GLU A 210 -7.04 3.76 21.27
N LEU A 211 -7.67 4.22 20.19
CA LEU A 211 -7.66 3.52 18.91
C LEU A 211 -6.41 3.92 18.11
N TYR A 212 -5.45 2.99 18.03
CA TYR A 212 -4.32 3.11 17.11
C TYR A 212 -4.79 3.05 15.66
N ALA A 213 -4.10 3.75 14.75
CA ALA A 213 -4.40 3.76 13.31
C ALA A 213 -5.85 4.08 12.93
N ALA A 214 -6.53 4.90 13.73
CA ALA A 214 -7.80 5.50 13.31
C ALA A 214 -7.68 6.23 11.95
N GLY A 215 -6.51 6.80 11.68
CA GLY A 215 -6.21 7.54 10.47
C GLY A 215 -6.79 8.96 10.50
N GLU A 216 -6.10 9.88 9.83
CA GLU A 216 -6.56 11.25 9.66
C GLU A 216 -6.09 11.83 8.34
N ILE A 217 -6.77 12.91 7.94
CA ILE A 217 -6.47 13.69 6.75
C ILE A 217 -5.85 14.99 7.20
N VAL A 218 -4.65 15.30 6.72
CA VAL A 218 -4.00 16.59 6.94
C VAL A 218 -4.16 17.43 5.68
N VAL A 219 -4.79 18.60 5.80
CA VAL A 219 -4.89 19.57 4.71
C VAL A 219 -3.89 20.69 4.97
N PHE A 220 -2.99 20.95 4.03
CA PHE A 220 -2.16 22.15 3.99
C PHE A 220 -2.79 23.14 3.02
N TYR A 221 -3.28 24.25 3.55
CA TYR A 221 -3.91 25.26 2.73
C TYR A 221 -2.88 26.00 1.86
N GLY A 222 -3.25 26.22 0.60
CA GLY A 222 -2.45 26.93 -0.39
C GLY A 222 -2.11 28.34 0.07
N THR A 223 -0.88 28.77 -0.22
CA THR A 223 -0.47 30.17 -0.05
C THR A 223 0.12 30.69 -1.35
N SER A 224 0.38 32.00 -1.43
CA SER A 224 1.07 32.59 -2.59
C SER A 224 2.47 31.98 -2.84
N ASN A 225 3.04 31.29 -1.85
CA ASN A 225 4.33 30.61 -1.94
C ASN A 225 4.21 29.09 -2.03
N GLY A 226 3.01 28.54 -2.27
CA GLY A 226 2.72 27.10 -2.22
C GLY A 226 2.36 26.62 -0.81
N TRP A 227 2.69 25.38 -0.48
CA TRP A 227 2.29 24.73 0.78
C TRP A 227 3.35 24.89 1.87
N ASN A 228 2.88 25.03 3.12
CA ASN A 228 3.71 25.03 4.32
C ASN A 228 2.87 24.53 5.52
N GLU A 229 3.52 24.35 6.67
CA GLU A 229 2.91 23.79 7.89
C GLU A 229 2.19 24.83 8.78
N GLU A 230 2.14 26.12 8.40
CA GLU A 230 1.56 27.19 9.22
C GLU A 230 0.03 27.27 9.11
N THR A 231 -0.53 26.89 7.96
CA THR A 231 -1.96 26.93 7.67
C THR A 231 -2.47 25.55 7.31
N PHE A 232 -3.03 24.85 8.30
CA PHE A 232 -3.50 23.48 8.12
C PHE A 232 -4.82 23.21 8.85
N SER A 233 -5.48 22.12 8.49
CA SER A 233 -6.52 21.49 9.29
C SER A 233 -6.35 19.97 9.31
N ILE A 234 -6.98 19.33 10.29
CA ILE A 234 -7.02 17.88 10.39
C ILE A 234 -8.47 17.42 10.47
N SER A 235 -8.84 16.48 9.59
CA SER A 235 -10.17 15.88 9.53
C SER A 235 -10.10 14.38 9.79
N ARG A 236 -11.14 13.83 10.42
CA ARG A 236 -11.22 12.42 10.82
C ARG A 236 -12.63 11.88 10.67
N LEU A 237 -12.78 10.56 10.61
CA LEU A 237 -14.10 9.96 10.72
C LEU A 237 -14.77 10.32 12.05
N SER A 238 -16.08 10.49 12.02
CA SER A 238 -16.89 10.65 13.22
C SER A 238 -16.83 9.39 14.09
N SER A 239 -17.19 9.56 15.38
CA SER A 239 -17.25 8.46 16.35
C SER A 239 -18.15 7.29 15.91
N LYS A 240 -19.04 7.52 14.94
CA LYS A 240 -19.91 6.51 14.34
C LYS A 240 -19.12 5.47 13.54
N TYR A 241 -18.04 5.87 12.87
CA TYR A 241 -17.31 5.00 11.94
C TYR A 241 -15.92 4.59 12.44
N ILE A 242 -15.32 5.37 13.33
CA ILE A 242 -14.02 5.10 13.95
C ILE A 242 -14.14 4.06 15.07
N GLN A 243 -14.52 2.83 14.71
CA GLN A 243 -14.76 1.76 15.68
C GLN A 243 -13.54 0.83 15.85
N LYS A 244 -12.55 0.91 14.95
CA LYS A 244 -11.38 0.00 14.88
C LYS A 244 -10.13 0.73 14.39
N ALA A 245 -8.98 0.04 14.45
CA ALA A 245 -7.77 0.46 13.77
C ALA A 245 -7.92 0.40 12.23
N ASP A 246 -7.01 1.07 11.53
CA ASP A 246 -6.92 1.22 10.07
C ASP A 246 -8.17 1.80 9.39
N SER A 247 -8.75 2.82 10.03
CA SER A 247 -10.09 3.30 9.70
C SER A 247 -10.17 4.31 8.54
N MET A 248 -9.10 5.00 8.13
CA MET A 248 -9.22 5.96 7.01
C MET A 248 -7.87 6.40 6.40
N SER A 249 -7.97 7.06 5.24
CA SER A 249 -6.93 7.81 4.52
C SER A 249 -5.84 6.96 3.85
N GLN A 250 -6.12 5.69 3.58
CA GLN A 250 -5.19 4.83 2.82
C GLN A 250 -5.23 5.14 1.31
N SER A 251 -6.33 5.70 0.84
CA SER A 251 -6.46 6.30 -0.48
C SER A 251 -7.15 7.66 -0.34
N LEU A 252 -6.77 8.62 -1.20
CA LEU A 252 -7.30 9.98 -1.18
C LEU A 252 -7.58 10.45 -2.60
N ALA A 253 -8.67 11.18 -2.77
CA ALA A 253 -9.07 11.80 -4.02
C ALA A 253 -9.70 13.16 -3.75
N CYS A 254 -9.55 14.10 -4.70
CA CYS A 254 -10.13 15.43 -4.61
C CYS A 254 -10.86 15.82 -5.89
N LEU A 255 -12.08 16.35 -5.76
CA LEU A 255 -12.83 17.03 -6.81
C LEU A 255 -13.97 17.86 -6.20
N ASP A 256 -14.47 18.89 -6.90
CA ASP A 256 -15.76 19.52 -6.57
C ASP A 256 -16.89 18.57 -7.03
N TYR A 257 -17.35 17.72 -6.13
CA TYR A 257 -18.31 16.66 -6.44
C TYR A 257 -19.74 17.20 -6.51
N ASP A 258 -20.10 18.12 -5.63
CA ASP A 258 -21.47 18.65 -5.56
C ASP A 258 -21.71 19.95 -6.33
N GLY A 259 -20.67 20.46 -6.99
CA GLY A 259 -20.74 21.58 -7.93
C GLY A 259 -20.97 22.92 -7.24
N ASP A 260 -20.55 23.05 -5.98
CA ASP A 260 -20.73 24.25 -5.18
C ASP A 260 -19.55 25.24 -5.28
N GLY A 261 -18.49 24.85 -6.01
CA GLY A 261 -17.30 25.64 -6.23
C GLY A 261 -16.20 25.45 -5.19
N PHE A 262 -16.37 24.53 -4.24
CA PHE A 262 -15.33 24.12 -3.28
C PHE A 262 -14.94 22.67 -3.58
N ALA A 263 -13.64 22.38 -3.59
CA ALA A 263 -13.20 21.01 -3.79
C ALA A 263 -13.49 20.15 -2.54
N ASP A 264 -14.00 18.94 -2.76
CA ASP A 264 -14.31 17.95 -1.74
C ASP A 264 -13.27 16.82 -1.71
N ILE A 265 -13.22 16.10 -0.59
CA ILE A 265 -12.29 14.97 -0.40
C ILE A 265 -13.02 13.65 -0.22
N PHE A 266 -12.57 12.67 -0.99
CA PHE A 266 -12.90 11.27 -0.80
C PHE A 266 -11.73 10.57 -0.11
N ALA A 267 -12.00 9.86 0.96
CA ALA A 267 -10.99 9.16 1.74
C ALA A 267 -11.39 7.69 1.95
N GLY A 268 -10.57 6.79 1.44
CA GLY A 268 -10.77 5.36 1.59
C GLY A 268 -10.29 4.83 2.94
N GLY A 269 -11.08 3.95 3.55
CA GLY A 269 -10.76 3.23 4.77
C GLY A 269 -11.03 1.76 4.58
N GLN A 270 -10.00 0.98 4.27
CA GLN A 270 -10.14 -0.41 3.82
C GLN A 270 -10.66 -1.35 4.92
N ASN A 271 -10.39 -1.02 6.18
CA ASN A 271 -10.86 -1.76 7.36
C ASN A 271 -11.97 -1.01 8.13
N ALA A 272 -12.52 0.03 7.51
CA ALA A 272 -13.54 0.86 8.09
C ALA A 272 -14.94 0.35 7.70
N GLY A 273 -15.96 0.81 8.42
CA GLY A 273 -17.36 0.62 8.02
C GLY A 273 -18.06 -0.47 8.81
N PRO A 274 -19.29 -0.85 8.40
CA PRO A 274 -20.05 -1.92 9.05
C PRO A 274 -19.25 -3.23 9.16
N GLU A 275 -19.43 -3.90 10.30
CA GLU A 275 -18.88 -5.23 10.51
C GLU A 275 -19.63 -6.26 9.67
N LEU A 276 -18.88 -7.21 9.11
CA LEU A 276 -19.46 -8.34 8.39
C LEU A 276 -19.80 -9.49 9.34
N PRO A 277 -20.82 -10.31 9.05
CA PRO A 277 -21.19 -11.47 9.87
C PRO A 277 -20.04 -12.47 10.11
N GLY A 278 -19.09 -12.58 9.17
CA GLY A 278 -17.91 -13.45 9.26
C GLY A 278 -16.67 -12.79 9.89
N GLY A 279 -16.80 -11.59 10.44
CA GLY A 279 -15.67 -10.80 10.93
C GLY A 279 -15.01 -9.93 9.86
N GLY A 280 -14.26 -8.93 10.31
CA GLY A 280 -13.73 -7.85 9.47
C GLY A 280 -14.74 -6.73 9.24
N SER A 281 -14.34 -5.74 8.43
CA SER A 281 -15.17 -4.61 8.04
C SER A 281 -15.27 -4.54 6.53
N GLN A 282 -16.35 -3.95 6.04
CA GLN A 282 -16.59 -3.94 4.60
C GLN A 282 -15.64 -3.07 3.76
N GLY A 283 -14.94 -2.15 4.41
CA GLY A 283 -14.29 -1.03 3.76
C GLY A 283 -15.30 0.05 3.40
N MET A 284 -14.85 1.30 3.33
CA MET A 284 -15.69 2.41 2.91
C MET A 284 -14.88 3.49 2.20
N VAL A 285 -15.59 4.39 1.52
CA VAL A 285 -15.05 5.70 1.13
C VAL A 285 -15.86 6.77 1.83
N ALA A 286 -15.22 7.62 2.61
CA ALA A 286 -15.86 8.74 3.29
C ALA A 286 -15.71 10.02 2.47
N PHE A 287 -16.80 10.79 2.40
CA PHE A 287 -16.84 12.08 1.71
C PHE A 287 -16.78 13.22 2.72
N PHE A 288 -15.82 14.12 2.55
CA PHE A 288 -15.63 15.32 3.35
C PHE A 288 -15.86 16.55 2.48
N LYS A 289 -16.82 17.36 2.89
CA LYS A 289 -17.24 18.53 2.14
C LYS A 289 -16.25 19.69 2.31
N GLY A 290 -15.85 20.31 1.20
CA GLY A 290 -15.12 21.57 1.15
C GLY A 290 -16.02 22.76 1.50
N THR A 291 -15.45 23.79 2.12
CA THR A 291 -16.20 25.00 2.53
C THR A 291 -15.28 26.20 2.55
N PRO A 292 -15.79 27.46 2.59
CA PRO A 292 -14.95 28.64 2.81
C PRO A 292 -14.12 28.62 4.10
N ALA A 293 -14.46 27.77 5.07
CA ALA A 293 -13.72 27.59 6.30
C ALA A 293 -12.67 26.47 6.21
N GLY A 294 -12.56 25.81 5.05
CA GLY A 294 -11.75 24.63 4.83
C GLY A 294 -12.56 23.32 4.79
N LEU A 295 -11.84 22.21 4.90
CA LEU A 295 -12.44 20.87 4.91
C LEU A 295 -13.24 20.64 6.20
N SER A 296 -14.41 20.00 6.07
CA SER A 296 -15.22 19.60 7.22
C SER A 296 -14.46 18.68 8.19
N GLU A 297 -14.67 18.83 9.51
CA GLU A 297 -13.98 18.04 10.55
C GLU A 297 -14.30 16.53 10.46
N ASN A 298 -15.54 16.21 10.08
CA ASN A 298 -16.03 14.85 9.88
C ASN A 298 -16.67 14.67 8.50
N GLU A 299 -16.84 13.41 8.10
CA GLU A 299 -17.50 13.03 6.86
C GLU A 299 -18.95 13.51 6.82
N SER A 300 -19.43 13.91 5.64
CA SER A 300 -20.84 14.24 5.42
C SER A 300 -21.67 13.00 5.08
N TRP A 301 -21.07 12.04 4.36
CA TRP A 301 -21.67 10.75 4.01
C TRP A 301 -20.57 9.75 3.60
N VAL A 302 -20.95 8.50 3.34
CA VAL A 302 -20.01 7.42 2.98
C VAL A 302 -20.54 6.60 1.81
N LEU A 303 -19.65 6.12 0.96
CA LEU A 303 -19.90 5.04 0.00
C LEU A 303 -19.55 3.70 0.61
N LEU A 304 -20.42 2.73 0.34
CA LEU A 304 -20.29 1.35 0.77
C LEU A 304 -20.44 0.45 -0.46
N PRO A 305 -19.69 -0.65 -0.56
CA PRO A 305 -19.82 -1.55 -1.68
C PRO A 305 -21.18 -2.27 -1.64
N GLU A 306 -21.84 -2.36 -2.79
CA GLU A 306 -23.05 -3.15 -2.97
C GLU A 306 -22.69 -4.64 -3.19
N VAL A 307 -22.30 -5.34 -2.11
CA VAL A 307 -22.11 -6.80 -2.14
C VAL A 307 -22.93 -7.45 -1.03
N GLU A 308 -23.44 -8.66 -1.30
CA GLU A 308 -24.42 -9.31 -0.43
C GLU A 308 -23.79 -10.04 0.76
N GLU A 309 -22.53 -10.51 0.65
CA GLU A 309 -21.97 -11.41 1.66
C GLU A 309 -20.60 -11.00 2.22
N ARG A 310 -19.67 -10.47 1.40
CA ARG A 310 -18.32 -10.08 1.85
C ARG A 310 -17.71 -8.99 0.96
N ALA A 311 -17.52 -7.80 1.51
CA ALA A 311 -16.55 -6.83 1.02
C ALA A 311 -15.44 -6.75 2.05
N GLN A 312 -14.18 -6.87 1.70
CA GLN A 312 -13.13 -6.36 2.57
C GLN A 312 -12.25 -5.47 1.72
N TYR A 313 -11.65 -4.48 2.36
CA TYR A 313 -10.68 -3.61 1.72
C TYR A 313 -11.22 -2.68 0.63
N PHE A 314 -12.54 -2.46 0.59
CA PHE A 314 -13.12 -1.41 -0.27
C PHE A 314 -12.57 -0.04 0.12
N GLY A 315 -12.10 0.74 -0.86
CA GLY A 315 -11.41 2.00 -0.62
C GLY A 315 -9.90 1.85 -0.38
N SER A 316 -9.31 0.68 -0.68
CA SER A 316 -7.85 0.50 -0.63
C SER A 316 -7.11 1.24 -1.75
N GLY A 317 -7.75 1.37 -2.92
CA GLY A 317 -7.26 2.19 -4.04
C GLY A 317 -8.37 3.06 -4.61
N MET A 318 -8.03 4.28 -5.04
CA MET A 318 -8.97 5.20 -5.69
C MET A 318 -8.29 5.97 -6.82
N ILE A 319 -9.06 6.24 -7.87
CA ILE A 319 -8.68 7.12 -8.99
C ILE A 319 -9.85 8.06 -9.24
N ILE A 320 -9.53 9.35 -9.43
CA ILE A 320 -10.40 10.32 -10.07
C ILE A 320 -9.78 10.70 -11.41
N ASP A 321 -10.47 10.37 -12.49
CA ASP A 321 -10.09 10.72 -13.85
C ASP A 321 -11.32 10.62 -14.77
N ASP A 322 -11.28 11.25 -15.93
CA ASP A 322 -12.21 10.97 -17.02
C ASP A 322 -11.82 9.61 -17.62
N LEU A 323 -12.48 8.54 -17.17
CA LEU A 323 -12.20 7.18 -17.59
C LEU A 323 -12.94 6.88 -18.88
N ASP A 324 -14.21 7.25 -19.01
CA ASP A 324 -15.02 6.92 -20.20
C ASP A 324 -14.98 7.95 -21.34
N GLY A 325 -14.24 9.06 -21.17
CA GLY A 325 -13.99 10.07 -22.20
C GLY A 325 -15.14 11.06 -22.38
N ASP A 326 -16.09 11.11 -21.44
CA ASP A 326 -17.23 12.02 -21.48
C ASP A 326 -16.92 13.44 -20.95
N SER A 327 -15.66 13.70 -20.57
CA SER A 327 -15.16 14.95 -19.99
C SER A 327 -15.69 15.26 -18.59
N MET A 328 -16.35 14.32 -17.92
CA MET A 328 -16.67 14.38 -16.50
C MET A 328 -15.72 13.46 -15.71
N PRO A 329 -15.30 13.85 -14.49
CA PRO A 329 -14.48 12.99 -13.68
C PRO A 329 -15.29 11.79 -13.16
N ASP A 330 -14.77 10.59 -13.38
CA ASP A 330 -15.25 9.33 -12.82
C ASP A 330 -14.47 8.98 -11.55
N LEU A 331 -15.10 8.20 -10.67
CA LEU A 331 -14.43 7.58 -9.52
C LEU A 331 -14.32 6.08 -9.70
N ALA A 332 -13.10 5.56 -9.75
CA ALA A 332 -12.84 4.13 -9.57
C ALA A 332 -12.41 3.85 -8.12
N VAL A 333 -13.06 2.90 -7.47
CA VAL A 333 -12.73 2.44 -6.11
C VAL A 333 -12.44 0.95 -6.13
N ALA A 334 -11.23 0.57 -5.73
CA ALA A 334 -10.82 -0.81 -5.65
C ALA A 334 -10.97 -1.40 -4.25
N GLY A 335 -11.11 -2.72 -4.19
CA GLY A 335 -10.96 -3.50 -2.98
C GLY A 335 -10.54 -4.93 -3.29
N TRP A 336 -9.31 -5.27 -2.90
CA TRP A 336 -8.70 -6.57 -3.19
C TRP A 336 -9.29 -7.74 -2.38
N GLY A 337 -10.18 -7.47 -1.42
CA GLY A 337 -10.98 -8.49 -0.72
C GLY A 337 -12.47 -8.46 -1.06
N LEU A 338 -12.88 -7.69 -2.07
CA LEU A 338 -14.26 -7.69 -2.56
C LEU A 338 -14.64 -9.03 -3.18
N ARG A 339 -15.87 -9.47 -2.93
CA ARG A 339 -16.40 -10.74 -3.43
C ARG A 339 -17.86 -10.56 -3.83
N ASP A 340 -18.28 -11.20 -4.90
CA ASP A 340 -19.68 -11.36 -5.26
C ASP A 340 -20.09 -12.85 -5.18
N GLU A 341 -21.29 -13.21 -5.66
CA GLU A 341 -21.79 -14.59 -5.64
C GLU A 341 -20.87 -15.58 -6.40
N TYR A 342 -20.11 -15.09 -7.38
CA TYR A 342 -19.35 -15.91 -8.32
C TYR A 342 -17.83 -15.69 -8.26
N HIS A 343 -17.37 -14.58 -7.69
CA HIS A 343 -16.00 -14.10 -7.75
C HIS A 343 -15.43 -13.83 -6.36
N PHE A 344 -14.18 -14.27 -6.15
CA PHE A 344 -13.52 -14.23 -4.84
C PHE A 344 -12.20 -13.45 -4.85
N GLY A 345 -11.91 -12.74 -5.95
CA GLY A 345 -10.58 -12.19 -6.23
C GLY A 345 -10.33 -10.76 -5.91
N GLY A 346 -11.33 -10.01 -5.45
CA GLY A 346 -11.27 -8.55 -5.41
C GLY A 346 -12.05 -7.95 -6.58
N GLY A 347 -12.17 -6.63 -6.56
CA GLY A 347 -12.97 -5.91 -7.53
C GLY A 347 -12.73 -4.41 -7.56
N ILE A 348 -13.34 -3.78 -8.56
CA ILE A 348 -13.31 -2.33 -8.80
C ILE A 348 -14.73 -1.88 -9.09
N TYR A 349 -15.16 -0.84 -8.38
CA TYR A 349 -16.43 -0.15 -8.59
C TYR A 349 -16.15 1.16 -9.30
N ILE A 350 -16.85 1.44 -10.40
CA ILE A 350 -16.71 2.68 -11.16
C ILE A 350 -18.01 3.47 -11.01
N TYR A 351 -17.89 4.72 -10.60
CA TYR A 351 -18.99 5.67 -10.45
C TYR A 351 -18.79 6.76 -11.50
N SER A 352 -19.58 6.72 -12.57
CA SER A 352 -19.40 7.67 -13.67
C SER A 352 -19.74 9.11 -13.27
N GLY A 353 -19.04 10.07 -13.86
CA GLY A 353 -19.31 11.49 -13.73
C GLY A 353 -20.76 11.85 -14.10
N GLY A 354 -21.29 12.91 -13.49
CA GLY A 354 -22.67 13.36 -13.72
C GLY A 354 -23.78 12.44 -13.18
N THR A 355 -23.43 11.33 -12.52
CA THR A 355 -24.38 10.45 -11.82
C THR A 355 -24.42 10.75 -10.32
N ASP A 356 -25.42 10.22 -9.62
CA ASP A 356 -25.49 10.30 -8.16
C ASP A 356 -24.78 9.07 -7.58
N TRP A 357 -23.52 9.24 -7.15
CA TRP A 357 -22.68 8.13 -6.69
C TRP A 357 -23.27 7.40 -5.47
N GLN A 358 -24.14 8.05 -4.69
CA GLN A 358 -24.83 7.42 -3.56
C GLN A 358 -25.92 6.42 -4.00
N LYS A 359 -26.31 6.42 -5.27
CA LYS A 359 -27.24 5.43 -5.84
C LYS A 359 -26.56 4.15 -6.33
N GLY A 360 -25.23 4.10 -6.31
CA GLY A 360 -24.46 2.94 -6.73
C GLY A 360 -23.49 3.22 -7.86
N ALA A 361 -22.61 2.25 -8.08
CA ALA A 361 -21.64 2.25 -9.18
C ALA A 361 -22.34 1.99 -10.52
N THR A 362 -21.84 2.61 -11.59
CA THR A 362 -22.29 2.38 -12.96
C THR A 362 -21.70 1.10 -13.54
N HIS A 363 -20.47 0.75 -13.14
CA HIS A 363 -19.81 -0.50 -13.52
C HIS A 363 -19.17 -1.18 -12.32
N LYS A 364 -19.06 -2.50 -12.40
CA LYS A 364 -18.41 -3.34 -11.40
C LYS A 364 -17.55 -4.37 -12.13
N ILE A 365 -16.27 -4.41 -11.82
CA ILE A 365 -15.30 -5.35 -12.39
C ILE A 365 -14.87 -6.27 -11.25
N PHE A 366 -15.11 -7.56 -11.39
CA PHE A 366 -14.68 -8.57 -10.43
C PHE A 366 -13.78 -9.59 -11.12
N TRP A 367 -12.84 -10.13 -10.36
CA TRP A 367 -11.92 -11.13 -10.87
C TRP A 367 -12.17 -12.49 -10.21
N ALA A 368 -12.02 -13.55 -11.01
CA ALA A 368 -12.08 -14.91 -10.52
C ALA A 368 -10.87 -15.24 -9.63
N ASP A 369 -11.02 -16.28 -8.79
CA ASP A 369 -10.00 -16.83 -7.88
C ASP A 369 -9.49 -15.85 -6.82
N SER A 370 -8.85 -16.30 -5.74
CA SER A 370 -8.43 -15.43 -4.62
C SER A 370 -7.16 -14.61 -4.94
N SER A 371 -7.26 -13.77 -5.97
CA SER A 371 -6.18 -13.12 -6.71
C SER A 371 -5.71 -11.76 -6.18
N GLN A 372 -6.46 -11.14 -5.25
CA GLN A 372 -6.22 -9.77 -4.76
C GLN A 372 -6.25 -8.70 -5.87
N PHE A 373 -7.06 -8.92 -6.90
CA PHE A 373 -7.35 -7.98 -7.97
C PHE A 373 -7.81 -6.62 -7.44
N GLY A 374 -7.18 -5.57 -7.98
CA GLY A 374 -7.40 -4.18 -7.54
C GLY A 374 -6.52 -3.77 -6.36
N SER A 375 -5.46 -4.53 -6.03
CA SER A 375 -4.49 -4.11 -5.00
C SER A 375 -3.77 -2.81 -5.38
N VAL A 376 -3.54 -2.62 -6.68
CA VAL A 376 -3.09 -1.38 -7.30
C VAL A 376 -3.98 -1.13 -8.51
N ILE A 377 -4.47 0.09 -8.65
CA ILE A 377 -5.15 0.57 -9.85
C ILE A 377 -4.44 1.82 -10.37
N LYS A 378 -4.32 1.97 -11.69
CA LYS A 378 -3.76 3.16 -12.35
C LYS A 378 -4.48 3.48 -13.64
N THR A 379 -4.52 4.75 -14.00
CA THR A 379 -4.81 5.21 -15.37
C THR A 379 -3.51 5.26 -16.13
N VAL A 380 -3.45 4.55 -17.26
CA VAL A 380 -2.25 4.44 -18.08
C VAL A 380 -2.58 4.76 -19.53
N GLU A 381 -1.59 5.26 -20.28
CA GLU A 381 -1.74 5.53 -21.70
C GLU A 381 -0.86 4.55 -22.49
N ILE A 382 -1.45 3.80 -23.41
CA ILE A 382 -0.77 2.85 -24.29
C ILE A 382 -1.27 3.09 -25.71
N GLY A 383 -0.37 3.33 -26.65
CA GLY A 383 -0.73 3.58 -28.05
C GLY A 383 -1.59 4.83 -28.26
N GLY A 384 -1.54 5.81 -27.35
CA GLY A 384 -2.38 7.01 -27.38
C GLY A 384 -3.81 6.80 -26.88
N ARG A 385 -4.09 5.65 -26.25
CA ARG A 385 -5.39 5.33 -25.64
C ARG A 385 -5.23 5.21 -24.13
N LYS A 386 -6.21 5.72 -23.38
CA LYS A 386 -6.25 5.62 -21.93
C LYS A 386 -6.90 4.30 -21.52
N TYR A 387 -6.34 3.63 -20.53
CA TYR A 387 -6.87 2.41 -19.94
C TYR A 387 -6.93 2.54 -18.42
N LEU A 388 -7.93 1.90 -17.82
CA LEU A 388 -7.86 1.54 -16.42
C LEU A 388 -7.03 0.25 -16.33
N ALA A 389 -5.96 0.27 -15.55
CA ALA A 389 -5.12 -0.90 -15.31
C ALA A 389 -5.24 -1.32 -13.85
N ALA A 390 -5.25 -2.63 -13.61
CA ALA A 390 -5.37 -3.20 -12.28
C ALA A 390 -4.43 -4.37 -12.08
N LEU A 391 -3.79 -4.40 -10.91
CA LEU A 391 -2.92 -5.48 -10.48
C LEU A 391 -3.71 -6.50 -9.66
N ALA A 392 -3.43 -7.77 -9.91
CA ALA A 392 -3.86 -8.91 -9.10
C ALA A 392 -2.64 -9.73 -8.66
N PRO A 393 -2.01 -9.44 -7.50
CA PRO A 393 -0.71 -10.01 -7.11
C PRO A 393 -0.69 -11.53 -6.92
N ASN A 394 -1.83 -12.14 -6.60
CA ASN A 394 -1.94 -13.60 -6.42
C ASN A 394 -2.50 -14.30 -7.64
N ASP A 395 -2.83 -13.55 -8.70
CA ASP A 395 -3.23 -14.16 -9.96
C ASP A 395 -2.01 -14.82 -10.62
N ASN A 396 -2.21 -16.02 -11.15
CA ASN A 396 -1.16 -16.78 -11.84
C ASN A 396 0.21 -16.83 -11.12
N ILE A 397 0.19 -17.01 -9.78
CA ILE A 397 1.34 -17.15 -8.86
C ILE A 397 2.09 -15.84 -8.54
N TYR A 398 2.53 -15.07 -9.56
CA TYR A 398 3.39 -13.88 -9.35
C TYR A 398 2.69 -12.54 -9.58
N GLY A 399 1.45 -12.59 -10.03
CA GLY A 399 0.60 -11.45 -10.28
C GLY A 399 0.40 -11.14 -11.76
N THR A 400 -0.80 -10.69 -12.08
CA THR A 400 -1.19 -10.24 -13.42
C THR A 400 -1.49 -8.74 -13.38
N VAL A 401 -1.00 -7.99 -14.37
CA VAL A 401 -1.52 -6.64 -14.67
C VAL A 401 -2.52 -6.75 -15.81
N SER A 402 -3.77 -6.39 -15.55
CA SER A 402 -4.87 -6.39 -16.51
C SER A 402 -5.25 -4.98 -16.90
N PHE A 403 -5.58 -4.76 -18.17
CA PHE A 403 -5.97 -3.47 -18.74
C PHE A 403 -7.42 -3.54 -19.22
N PHE A 404 -8.19 -2.49 -18.93
CA PHE A 404 -9.62 -2.40 -19.23
C PHE A 404 -9.85 -1.17 -20.10
N ASP A 405 -10.52 -1.36 -21.22
CA ASP A 405 -10.82 -0.29 -22.18
C ASP A 405 -12.20 0.32 -21.86
N PRO A 406 -12.27 1.59 -21.48
CA PRO A 406 -13.53 2.28 -21.22
C PRO A 406 -14.45 2.35 -22.46
N GLU A 407 -13.88 2.44 -23.67
CA GLU A 407 -14.66 2.43 -24.93
C GLU A 407 -15.35 1.07 -25.17
N GLU A 408 -14.80 0.00 -24.62
CA GLU A 408 -15.33 -1.36 -24.68
C GLU A 408 -16.02 -1.74 -23.36
N ASN A 409 -16.65 -0.77 -22.67
CA ASN A 409 -17.43 -1.01 -21.45
C ASN A 409 -16.62 -1.66 -20.32
N PHE A 410 -15.33 -1.29 -20.22
CA PHE A 410 -14.37 -1.84 -19.26
C PHE A 410 -14.21 -3.37 -19.36
N GLU A 411 -14.28 -3.93 -20.57
CA GLU A 411 -13.89 -5.32 -20.79
C GLU A 411 -12.35 -5.48 -20.75
N PRO A 412 -11.83 -6.59 -20.20
CA PRO A 412 -10.39 -6.82 -20.12
C PRO A 412 -9.76 -7.08 -21.49
N ILE A 413 -8.65 -6.42 -21.78
CA ILE A 413 -7.86 -6.63 -22.99
C ILE A 413 -6.82 -7.72 -22.74
N LEU A 414 -7.20 -8.98 -22.99
CA LEU A 414 -6.38 -10.16 -22.68
C LEU A 414 -5.01 -10.17 -23.38
N ASP A 415 -4.92 -9.61 -24.59
CA ASP A 415 -3.67 -9.55 -25.36
C ASP A 415 -2.64 -8.56 -24.76
N LEU A 416 -3.06 -7.75 -23.77
CA LEU A 416 -2.20 -6.83 -23.02
C LEU A 416 -1.89 -7.32 -21.60
N SER A 417 -2.38 -8.50 -21.19
CA SER A 417 -2.14 -9.00 -19.84
C SER A 417 -0.65 -9.29 -19.61
N PHE A 418 -0.03 -8.56 -18.67
CA PHE A 418 1.37 -8.73 -18.31
C PHE A 418 1.51 -9.90 -17.33
N LEU A 419 2.08 -11.01 -17.81
CA LEU A 419 2.31 -12.22 -17.02
C LEU A 419 3.80 -12.52 -16.89
N LEU A 420 4.28 -12.66 -15.66
CA LEU A 420 5.70 -12.97 -15.42
C LEU A 420 6.06 -14.41 -15.83
N PRO A 421 7.31 -14.63 -16.30
CA PRO A 421 7.77 -15.96 -16.69
C PRO A 421 7.73 -16.98 -15.55
N SER A 422 7.36 -18.21 -15.88
CA SER A 422 7.16 -19.27 -14.89
C SER A 422 8.41 -19.64 -14.10
N TYR A 423 9.62 -19.48 -14.66
CA TYR A 423 10.88 -19.91 -14.04
C TYR A 423 11.28 -19.14 -12.77
N LEU A 424 10.52 -18.11 -12.36
CA LEU A 424 10.73 -17.33 -11.13
C LEU A 424 10.19 -18.03 -9.85
N TYR A 425 10.00 -19.35 -9.88
CA TYR A 425 9.39 -20.20 -8.83
C TYR A 425 9.92 -19.97 -7.41
N ASN A 426 9.28 -19.03 -6.70
CA ASN A 426 9.25 -18.91 -5.24
C ASN A 426 7.93 -18.21 -4.81
N ASP A 427 7.28 -18.67 -3.75
CA ASP A 427 5.93 -18.25 -3.34
C ASP A 427 5.85 -16.79 -2.84
N ASP A 428 6.99 -16.18 -2.51
CA ASP A 428 7.07 -14.81 -2.00
C ASP A 428 7.19 -13.73 -3.10
N ASN A 429 7.43 -14.14 -4.34
CA ASN A 429 7.67 -13.27 -5.47
C ASN A 429 6.34 -12.72 -6.02
N LYS A 430 5.99 -11.45 -5.73
CA LYS A 430 4.77 -10.83 -6.28
C LYS A 430 5.04 -9.45 -6.85
N ILE A 431 4.41 -9.15 -7.97
CA ILE A 431 4.32 -7.78 -8.46
C ILE A 431 3.69 -6.94 -7.34
N SER A 432 4.37 -5.85 -7.00
CA SER A 432 3.98 -4.92 -5.95
C SER A 432 3.37 -3.65 -6.55
N ASP A 433 3.88 -3.21 -7.69
CA ASP A 433 3.40 -2.02 -8.41
C ASP A 433 3.80 -2.11 -9.90
N PHE A 434 3.19 -1.28 -10.74
CA PHE A 434 3.51 -1.20 -12.16
C PHE A 434 3.26 0.20 -12.71
N ASP A 435 3.87 0.56 -13.83
CA ASP A 435 3.52 1.75 -14.59
C ASP A 435 3.88 1.58 -16.07
N THR A 436 3.55 2.56 -16.89
CA THR A 436 3.83 2.59 -18.32
C THR A 436 4.61 3.84 -18.69
N ILE A 437 5.47 3.74 -19.71
CA ILE A 437 6.18 4.89 -20.27
C ILE A 437 6.35 4.75 -21.77
N LYS A 438 6.12 5.83 -22.49
CA LYS A 438 6.36 5.91 -23.94
C LYS A 438 7.86 6.05 -24.23
N ILE A 439 8.43 5.12 -25.01
CA ILE A 439 9.86 5.10 -25.35
C ILE A 439 10.16 5.42 -26.82
N SER A 440 9.16 5.31 -27.70
CA SER A 440 9.19 5.81 -29.09
C SER A 440 7.79 6.23 -29.55
N GLU A 441 7.66 6.73 -30.79
CA GLU A 441 6.35 7.14 -31.34
C GLU A 441 5.31 6.01 -31.32
N ASP A 442 5.76 4.78 -31.51
CA ASP A 442 4.99 3.55 -31.73
C ASP A 442 5.22 2.46 -30.65
N THR A 443 5.97 2.76 -29.60
CA THR A 443 6.33 1.77 -28.57
C THR A 443 6.19 2.36 -27.17
N ASP A 444 5.37 1.68 -26.37
CA ASP A 444 5.24 1.89 -24.94
C ASP A 444 5.91 0.74 -24.19
N LEU A 445 6.38 1.02 -22.99
CA LEU A 445 7.03 0.07 -22.10
C LEU A 445 6.19 -0.07 -20.83
N ILE A 446 5.69 -1.26 -20.57
CA ILE A 446 5.10 -1.63 -19.28
C ILE A 446 6.23 -2.06 -18.37
N ILE A 447 6.26 -1.52 -17.15
CA ILE A 447 7.26 -1.81 -16.14
C ILE A 447 6.55 -2.25 -14.87
N ALA A 448 6.82 -3.47 -14.40
CA ALA A 448 6.26 -4.02 -13.18
C ALA A 448 7.37 -4.28 -12.16
N GLY A 449 7.24 -3.74 -10.96
CA GLY A 449 8.17 -3.95 -9.86
C GLY A 449 7.67 -5.00 -8.89
N GLY A 450 8.58 -5.78 -8.32
CA GLY A 450 8.29 -6.65 -7.19
C GLY A 450 9.41 -6.62 -6.18
N LYS A 451 9.08 -6.14 -4.98
CA LYS A 451 10.02 -5.96 -3.87
C LYS A 451 10.74 -7.24 -3.47
N ASN A 452 10.05 -8.37 -3.56
CA ASN A 452 10.55 -9.65 -3.09
C ASN A 452 11.22 -10.49 -4.19
N PHE A 453 11.29 -9.98 -5.43
CA PHE A 453 11.93 -10.71 -6.52
C PHE A 453 13.44 -10.86 -6.29
N GLY A 454 13.89 -12.10 -6.04
CA GLY A 454 15.30 -12.42 -5.82
C GLY A 454 15.86 -11.86 -4.49
N ASP A 455 17.18 -11.67 -4.41
CA ASP A 455 17.89 -11.17 -3.22
C ASP A 455 17.76 -9.63 -3.07
N GLY A 456 16.52 -9.11 -3.05
CA GLY A 456 16.26 -7.71 -2.73
C GLY A 456 15.40 -6.91 -3.72
N GLY A 457 14.71 -7.56 -4.66
CA GLY A 457 13.70 -6.95 -5.52
C GLY A 457 14.18 -6.62 -6.94
N GLN A 458 13.24 -6.61 -7.90
CA GLN A 458 13.51 -6.45 -9.34
C GLN A 458 12.35 -5.73 -10.06
N ILE A 459 12.64 -5.20 -11.25
CA ILE A 459 11.62 -4.74 -12.20
C ILE A 459 11.61 -5.58 -13.49
N PHE A 460 10.44 -5.81 -14.05
CA PHE A 460 10.23 -6.52 -15.31
C PHE A 460 9.60 -5.60 -16.34
N CYS A 461 9.95 -5.80 -17.60
CA CYS A 461 9.60 -4.95 -18.71
C CYS A 461 8.93 -5.77 -19.82
N ALA A 462 7.93 -5.17 -20.47
CA ALA A 462 7.38 -5.66 -21.72
C ALA A 462 7.05 -4.47 -22.61
N THR A 463 7.37 -4.58 -23.90
CA THR A 463 7.01 -3.55 -24.87
C THR A 463 5.63 -3.81 -25.43
N VAL A 464 4.83 -2.77 -25.55
CA VAL A 464 3.63 -2.77 -26.37
C VAL A 464 3.95 -2.03 -27.67
N LYS A 465 3.86 -2.73 -28.78
CA LYS A 465 4.09 -2.18 -30.12
C LYS A 465 2.94 -2.61 -31.03
N ASP A 466 2.30 -1.64 -31.68
CA ASP A 466 1.13 -1.88 -32.55
C ASP A 466 0.03 -2.73 -31.86
N GLY A 467 -0.21 -2.49 -30.56
CA GLY A 467 -1.17 -3.21 -29.74
C GLY A 467 -0.76 -4.63 -29.33
N THR A 468 0.45 -5.07 -29.67
CA THR A 468 0.97 -6.40 -29.31
C THR A 468 1.95 -6.28 -28.14
N LEU A 469 1.68 -7.03 -27.06
CA LEU A 469 2.57 -7.15 -25.92
C LEU A 469 3.69 -8.17 -26.19
N SER A 470 4.94 -7.81 -25.88
CA SER A 470 6.05 -8.76 -25.87
C SER A 470 6.04 -9.64 -24.62
N GLU A 471 6.72 -10.79 -24.67
CA GLU A 471 6.95 -11.58 -23.47
C GLU A 471 7.68 -10.73 -22.39
N PRO A 472 7.18 -10.70 -21.14
CA PRO A 472 7.86 -9.96 -20.07
C PRO A 472 9.25 -10.54 -19.75
N GLU A 473 10.23 -9.66 -19.64
CA GLU A 473 11.62 -10.01 -19.28
C GLU A 473 12.15 -9.07 -18.19
N ALA A 474 13.25 -9.43 -17.54
CA ALA A 474 13.91 -8.50 -16.62
C ALA A 474 14.32 -7.24 -17.41
N CYS A 475 13.99 -6.05 -16.90
CA CYS A 475 14.34 -4.81 -17.59
C CYS A 475 15.86 -4.73 -17.82
N LYS A 476 16.27 -4.16 -18.96
CA LYS A 476 17.69 -3.93 -19.30
C LYS A 476 18.38 -2.95 -18.36
N PHE A 477 17.59 -2.17 -17.64
CA PHE A 477 18.01 -1.31 -16.55
C PHE A 477 17.56 -1.93 -15.22
N GLN A 478 18.52 -2.10 -14.32
CA GLN A 478 18.33 -2.57 -12.94
C GLN A 478 19.39 -1.87 -12.09
N PRO A 479 19.20 -1.77 -10.76
CA PRO A 479 20.31 -1.49 -9.86
C PRO A 479 21.39 -2.58 -9.95
N GLU A 480 22.67 -2.21 -9.82
CA GLU A 480 23.79 -3.17 -9.84
C GLU A 480 23.75 -4.13 -8.64
N LEU A 481 23.25 -3.68 -7.48
CA LEU A 481 23.06 -4.44 -6.25
C LEU A 481 21.81 -3.92 -5.51
N PRO A 482 20.66 -4.60 -5.56
CA PRO A 482 19.48 -4.21 -4.81
C PRO A 482 19.62 -4.65 -3.34
N GLU A 483 20.47 -4.00 -2.55
CA GLU A 483 20.41 -4.17 -1.09
C GLU A 483 19.22 -3.34 -0.55
N GLY A 484 18.26 -3.96 0.15
CA GLY A 484 17.21 -3.25 0.88
C GLY A 484 15.87 -3.05 0.14
N GLY A 485 15.42 -4.04 -0.65
CA GLY A 485 14.06 -4.11 -1.19
C GLY A 485 13.77 -3.07 -2.27
N PHE A 486 13.76 -3.47 -3.54
CA PHE A 486 13.64 -2.62 -4.72
C PHE A 486 12.41 -2.99 -5.57
N GLY A 487 11.73 -2.01 -6.17
CA GLY A 487 10.54 -2.27 -6.99
C GLY A 487 9.24 -2.33 -6.19
N ASN A 488 9.24 -1.77 -4.98
CA ASN A 488 8.02 -1.65 -4.15
C ASN A 488 6.99 -0.69 -4.78
N THR A 489 7.49 0.39 -5.38
CA THR A 489 6.69 1.36 -6.15
C THR A 489 7.36 1.61 -7.49
N VAL A 490 6.56 1.78 -8.53
CA VAL A 490 6.99 2.12 -9.89
C VAL A 490 6.12 3.25 -10.36
N PHE A 491 6.72 4.39 -10.70
CA PHE A 491 5.98 5.61 -10.98
C PHE A 491 6.54 6.33 -12.21
N ASN A 492 5.70 6.56 -13.21
CA ASN A 492 6.00 7.47 -14.31
C ASN A 492 5.74 8.91 -13.86
N ASN A 493 6.78 9.74 -13.84
CA ASN A 493 6.64 11.13 -13.40
C ASN A 493 6.01 12.06 -14.46
N GLY A 494 5.68 11.55 -15.65
CA GLY A 494 5.09 12.28 -16.76
C GLY A 494 6.10 13.02 -17.64
N ASN A 495 7.38 12.99 -17.30
CA ASN A 495 8.45 13.71 -18.01
C ASN A 495 9.52 12.78 -18.59
N GLY A 496 9.12 11.57 -18.97
CA GLY A 496 9.99 10.58 -19.58
C GLY A 496 10.93 9.90 -18.59
N GLU A 497 10.59 9.92 -17.30
CA GLU A 497 11.34 9.22 -16.26
C GLU A 497 10.45 8.25 -15.48
N ILE A 498 11.06 7.13 -15.09
CA ILE A 498 10.46 6.14 -14.19
C ILE A 498 11.20 6.22 -12.86
N VAL A 499 10.45 6.47 -11.80
CA VAL A 499 10.95 6.48 -10.43
C VAL A 499 10.56 5.17 -9.75
N VAL A 500 11.53 4.48 -9.17
CA VAL A 500 11.33 3.20 -8.50
C VAL A 500 11.75 3.31 -7.04
N GLY A 501 10.85 2.93 -6.14
CA GLY A 501 11.09 2.97 -4.70
C GLY A 501 11.97 1.83 -4.18
N MET A 502 12.79 2.16 -3.18
CA MET A 502 13.65 1.25 -2.46
C MET A 502 13.56 1.52 -0.94
N PRO A 503 12.47 1.10 -0.26
CA PRO A 503 12.16 1.58 1.09
C PRO A 503 12.97 0.99 2.25
N GLU A 504 13.80 -0.05 2.05
CA GLU A 504 14.49 -0.72 3.18
C GLU A 504 15.96 -0.32 3.36
N TYR A 505 16.65 -1.06 4.24
CA TYR A 505 17.94 -0.72 4.83
C TYR A 505 19.04 -0.54 3.80
N VAL A 506 19.67 0.63 3.82
CA VAL A 506 20.92 0.88 3.12
C VAL A 506 22.01 1.04 4.16
N ARG A 507 22.99 0.12 4.17
CA ARG A 507 24.22 0.30 4.95
C ARG A 507 24.93 1.57 4.46
N ARG A 508 25.10 2.57 5.34
CA ARG A 508 26.05 3.65 5.05
C ARG A 508 27.46 3.10 5.31
N PHE A 509 28.24 2.98 4.24
CA PHE A 509 29.67 2.64 4.29
C PHE A 509 30.53 3.84 4.67
#